data_AF-A0A1H7MEC1-F1
#
_entry.id   AF-A0A1H7MEC1-F1
#
_cell.length_a   1.000
_cell.length_b   1.000
_cell.length_c   1.000
_cell.angle_alpha   90.00
_cell.angle_beta   90.00
_cell.angle_gamma   90.00
#
_symmetry.space_group_name_H-M   'P 1'
#
loop_
_entity.id
_entity.type
_entity.pdbx_description
1 polymer ?
#
loop_
_entity_poly.entity_id
_entity_poly.type
_entity_poly.pdbx_seq_one_letter_code
_entity_poly.pdbx_strand_id
1 'polypeptide(L)'
;MNFPLRLGGVTALLGLSILQAPAAHAHGAPEFPIARVYNCYKNPTLPACQAAVAAGGAQALYDWNGVNQGQAHGNHQAVVPNLQLCAGGQEKFKGFDLARADWVATPWSPGTDGQYEFRYHASAPHRTLNWKFYLTRDGFNPTASPLRWSDLDQVAELGPNQMVTEGNRYTMRLTLPKRTGKHVLYSIWQRSDSGEAFYGCSDVDFGGGATPPSLPSALTQIGQVSAAQTLPARSLVKLRVFDRQGADLETITLTLTSATPPASWLTQIATLVNQRSAYVQVGALQGGQVTVPSGLTVMDVYARPAALGVTHVLDIVLPATTTPPSTTPPAAGSDSGSSTKAWVEGDGYTVGQIVSFQGQRYRCLQAHTAWRGAGWTPSAAGVLNVLWQPVN
;
A
#
# COMPACT_ATOMS: atom_id res chain seq x y z
N MET A 1 32.84 34.46 75.50
CA MET A 1 33.22 35.01 74.18
C MET A 1 32.41 34.24 73.14
N ASN A 2 31.49 34.93 72.47
CA ASN A 2 30.48 34.35 71.58
C ASN A 2 31.09 33.98 70.22
N PHE A 3 30.88 32.73 69.78
CA PHE A 3 31.04 32.32 68.38
C PHE A 3 29.65 32.15 67.75
N PRO A 4 29.28 32.89 66.69
CA PRO A 4 28.05 32.64 65.97
C PRO A 4 28.24 31.52 64.93
N LEU A 5 27.38 30.51 65.05
CA LEU A 5 27.20 29.40 64.12
C LEU A 5 26.66 29.95 62.78
N ARG A 6 27.38 29.75 61.67
CA ARG A 6 26.89 30.06 60.31
C ARG A 6 26.12 28.85 59.77
N LEU A 7 24.80 28.99 59.63
CA LEU A 7 23.93 28.05 58.91
C LEU A 7 24.20 28.16 57.40
N GLY A 8 24.67 27.08 56.79
CA GLY A 8 24.74 26.93 55.33
C GLY A 8 23.36 26.58 54.78
N GLY A 9 22.78 27.48 53.98
CA GLY A 9 21.56 27.23 53.24
C GLY A 9 21.85 26.43 51.98
N VAL A 10 21.34 25.19 51.92
CA VAL A 10 21.30 24.38 50.68
C VAL A 10 20.01 24.75 49.95
N THR A 11 20.14 25.47 48.83
CA THR A 11 19.03 25.77 47.93
C THR A 11 18.83 24.57 47.00
N ALA A 12 17.79 23.77 47.25
CA ALA A 12 17.40 22.68 46.36
C ALA A 12 16.61 23.24 45.16
N LEU A 13 17.25 23.34 44.00
CA LEU A 13 16.60 23.58 42.71
C LEU A 13 15.84 22.32 42.28
N LEU A 14 14.53 22.28 42.48
CA LEU A 14 13.63 21.32 41.84
C LEU A 14 13.47 21.70 40.36
N GLY A 15 14.27 21.08 39.49
CA GLY A 15 14.07 21.12 38.05
C GLY A 15 12.78 20.39 37.67
N LEU A 16 11.77 21.14 37.25
CA LEU A 16 10.52 20.60 36.71
C LEU A 16 10.79 20.07 35.29
N SER A 17 11.22 18.82 35.18
CA SER A 17 11.34 18.11 33.91
C SER A 17 9.94 17.88 33.35
N ILE A 18 9.50 18.74 32.44
CA ILE A 18 8.30 18.50 31.63
C ILE A 18 8.63 17.32 30.71
N LEU A 19 8.27 16.10 31.11
CA LEU A 19 8.20 14.98 30.18
C LEU A 19 7.10 15.33 29.16
N GLN A 20 7.49 15.85 28.00
CA GLN A 20 6.64 15.80 26.84
C GLN A 20 6.46 14.32 26.51
N ALA A 21 5.30 13.76 26.83
CA ALA A 21 4.93 12.45 26.32
C ALA A 21 5.03 12.51 24.78
N PRO A 22 5.76 11.59 24.12
CA PRO A 22 5.74 11.53 22.68
C PRO A 22 4.29 11.39 22.26
N ALA A 23 3.83 12.20 21.30
CA ALA A 23 2.51 12.06 20.74
C ALA A 23 2.33 10.59 20.34
N ALA A 24 1.42 9.91 21.03
CA ALA A 24 1.03 8.57 20.65
C ALA A 24 0.19 8.73 19.40
N HIS A 25 0.85 8.75 18.24
CA HIS A 25 0.19 8.78 16.95
C HIS A 25 -0.57 7.47 16.81
N ALA A 26 -1.89 7.55 16.70
CA ALA A 26 -2.60 6.44 16.09
C ALA A 26 -2.09 6.27 14.66
N HIS A 27 -2.21 5.06 14.13
CA HIS A 27 -1.66 4.79 12.82
C HIS A 27 -2.50 3.73 12.13
N GLY A 28 -3.08 4.10 10.99
CA GLY A 28 -3.70 3.14 10.10
C GLY A 28 -4.27 3.78 8.84
N ALA A 29 -4.93 2.96 8.03
CA ALA A 29 -5.68 3.40 6.87
C ALA A 29 -6.77 2.39 6.52
N PRO A 30 -7.80 2.81 5.76
CA PRO A 30 -8.76 1.88 5.16
C PRO A 30 -8.06 0.78 4.36
N GLU A 31 -8.29 -0.47 4.76
CA GLU A 31 -7.83 -1.68 4.07
C GLU A 31 -8.85 -2.13 3.01
N PHE A 32 -10.14 -1.94 3.29
CA PHE A 32 -11.22 -2.23 2.35
C PHE A 32 -12.43 -1.31 2.54
N PRO A 33 -12.94 -0.66 1.48
CA PRO A 33 -12.23 -0.38 0.23
C PRO A 33 -10.90 0.32 0.52
N ILE A 34 -9.84 -0.05 -0.22
CA ILE A 34 -8.47 0.38 0.12
C ILE A 34 -8.30 1.88 -0.10
N ALA A 35 -7.66 2.57 0.85
CA ALA A 35 -7.38 3.99 0.71
C ALA A 35 -6.26 4.26 -0.29
N ARG A 36 -6.29 5.42 -0.97
CA ARG A 36 -5.28 5.86 -1.96
C ARG A 36 -3.85 5.71 -1.43
N VAL A 37 -3.58 6.26 -0.25
CA VAL A 37 -2.25 6.23 0.37
C VAL A 37 -1.78 4.80 0.65
N TYR A 38 -2.67 3.95 1.16
CA TYR A 38 -2.33 2.57 1.49
C TYR A 38 -2.16 1.72 0.22
N ASN A 39 -2.98 1.96 -0.80
CA ASN A 39 -2.83 1.32 -2.10
C ASN A 39 -1.50 1.71 -2.76
N CYS A 40 -1.10 2.98 -2.68
CA CYS A 40 0.18 3.43 -3.24
C CYS A 40 1.39 2.95 -2.46
N TYR A 41 1.27 2.76 -1.15
CA TYR A 41 2.28 2.06 -0.38
C TYR A 41 2.50 0.62 -0.89
N LYS A 42 1.40 -0.10 -1.18
CA LYS A 42 1.46 -1.48 -1.70
C LYS A 42 1.87 -1.54 -3.18
N ASN A 43 1.46 -0.54 -3.97
CA ASN A 43 1.56 -0.55 -5.43
C ASN A 43 2.14 0.79 -5.94
N PRO A 44 3.38 1.15 -5.58
CA PRO A 44 3.96 2.47 -5.86
C PRO A 44 4.17 2.75 -7.34
N THR A 45 4.16 1.71 -8.19
CA THR A 45 4.38 1.82 -9.64
C THR A 45 3.12 2.18 -10.42
N LEU A 46 1.94 2.24 -9.79
CA LEU A 46 0.72 2.66 -10.47
C LEU A 46 0.84 4.13 -10.94
N PRO A 47 0.30 4.49 -12.13
CA PRO A 47 0.42 5.85 -12.66
C PRO A 47 -0.09 6.95 -11.71
N ALA A 48 -1.24 6.74 -11.05
CA ALA A 48 -1.75 7.67 -10.03
C ALA A 48 -0.84 7.77 -8.80
N CYS A 49 -0.21 6.67 -8.39
CA CYS A 49 0.74 6.66 -7.27
C CYS A 49 2.04 7.36 -7.61
N GLN A 50 2.57 7.16 -8.82
CA GLN A 50 3.72 7.90 -9.32
C GLN A 50 3.43 9.40 -9.42
N ALA A 51 2.23 9.78 -9.86
CA ALA A 51 1.80 11.17 -9.89
C ALA A 51 1.70 11.77 -8.47
N ALA A 52 1.15 11.02 -7.51
CA ALA A 52 1.08 11.45 -6.11
C ALA A 52 2.47 11.62 -5.49
N VAL A 53 3.40 10.70 -5.75
CA VAL A 53 4.80 10.80 -5.31
C VAL A 53 5.51 11.98 -5.98
N ALA A 54 5.27 12.23 -7.27
CA ALA A 54 5.83 13.37 -7.97
C ALA A 54 5.33 14.71 -7.39
N ALA A 55 4.08 14.74 -6.92
CA ALA A 55 3.48 15.94 -6.31
C ALA A 55 3.89 16.13 -4.84
N GLY A 56 3.88 15.06 -4.03
CA GLY A 56 4.02 15.13 -2.55
C GLY A 56 5.31 14.53 -1.97
N GLY A 57 6.10 13.82 -2.77
CA GLY A 57 7.27 13.08 -2.33
C GLY A 57 6.97 11.64 -1.87
N ALA A 58 8.01 10.81 -1.81
CA ALA A 58 7.86 9.39 -1.48
C ALA A 58 7.61 9.11 0.02
N GLN A 59 7.94 10.07 0.91
CA GLN A 59 7.79 9.89 2.36
C GLN A 59 6.36 9.52 2.77
N ALA A 60 5.37 10.08 2.05
CA ALA A 60 3.97 9.82 2.29
C ALA A 60 3.58 8.33 2.12
N LEU A 61 4.34 7.56 1.32
CA LEU A 61 4.11 6.13 1.18
C LEU A 61 4.62 5.35 2.39
N TYR A 62 5.77 5.72 2.94
CA TYR A 62 6.29 5.09 4.15
C TYR A 62 5.44 5.41 5.38
N ASP A 63 4.86 6.61 5.39
CA ASP A 63 3.97 7.09 6.44
C ASP A 63 2.49 6.84 6.10
N TRP A 64 2.17 5.80 5.32
CA TRP A 64 0.82 5.57 4.78
C TRP A 64 -0.29 5.50 5.83
N ASN A 65 0.09 5.16 7.04
CA ASN A 65 -0.76 5.00 8.20
C ASN A 65 -0.94 6.32 9.00
N GLY A 66 -0.36 7.43 8.54
CA GLY A 66 -0.23 8.68 9.30
C GLY A 66 -1.02 9.86 8.76
N VAL A 67 -2.10 9.65 7.99
CA VAL A 67 -2.98 10.74 7.53
C VAL A 67 -3.89 11.19 8.68
N ASN A 68 -3.36 12.05 9.54
CA ASN A 68 -3.97 12.43 10.82
C ASN A 68 -4.10 13.96 11.03
N GLN A 69 -4.87 14.34 12.06
CA GLN A 69 -4.88 15.69 12.62
C GLN A 69 -4.95 15.60 14.13
N GLY A 70 -3.90 16.03 14.83
CA GLY A 70 -3.80 15.92 16.29
C GLY A 70 -4.79 16.78 17.08
N GLN A 71 -5.37 17.81 16.46
CA GLN A 71 -6.27 18.78 17.09
C GLN A 71 -7.67 18.76 16.47
N ALA A 72 -8.11 17.63 15.94
CA ALA A 72 -9.42 17.53 15.30
C ALA A 72 -10.55 17.75 16.32
N HIS A 73 -10.51 17.11 17.49
CA HIS A 73 -11.53 17.21 18.55
C HIS A 73 -12.99 17.09 18.03
N GLY A 74 -13.21 16.26 17.01
CA GLY A 74 -14.50 16.13 16.31
C GLY A 74 -14.86 17.23 15.32
N ASN A 75 -14.12 18.34 15.27
CA ASN A 75 -14.30 19.46 14.33
C ASN A 75 -13.41 19.31 13.08
N HIS A 76 -13.72 18.30 12.28
CA HIS A 76 -12.88 17.90 11.14
C HIS A 76 -12.73 18.98 10.07
N GLN A 77 -13.78 19.77 9.80
CA GLN A 77 -13.75 20.84 8.80
C GLN A 77 -12.81 22.00 9.17
N ALA A 78 -12.57 22.20 10.48
CA ALA A 78 -11.65 23.24 10.94
C ALA A 78 -10.17 22.88 10.69
N VAL A 79 -9.84 21.58 10.69
CA VAL A 79 -8.45 21.10 10.56
C VAL A 79 -8.14 20.50 9.19
N VAL A 80 -9.16 20.15 8.40
CA VAL A 80 -9.01 19.67 7.03
C VAL A 80 -9.71 20.64 6.08
N PRO A 81 -8.98 21.59 5.46
CA PRO A 81 -9.55 22.52 4.49
C PRO A 81 -10.07 21.82 3.24
N ASN A 82 -10.97 22.50 2.52
CA ASN A 82 -11.34 22.10 1.17
C ASN A 82 -10.11 21.89 0.28
N LEU A 83 -10.22 20.95 -0.67
CA LEU A 83 -9.15 20.54 -1.60
C LEU A 83 -8.00 19.75 -0.95
N GLN A 84 -8.05 19.51 0.36
CA GLN A 84 -7.00 18.81 1.10
C GLN A 84 -7.53 17.59 1.86
N LEU A 85 -8.70 17.07 1.46
CA LEU A 85 -9.42 16.04 2.21
C LEU A 85 -8.64 14.72 2.24
N CYS A 86 -8.10 14.28 1.12
CA CYS A 86 -7.39 13.00 1.01
C CYS A 86 -6.00 13.05 1.61
N ALA A 87 -5.41 14.24 1.73
CA ALA A 87 -4.22 14.49 2.52
C ALA A 87 -4.49 14.72 4.02
N GLY A 88 -5.76 14.77 4.44
CA GLY A 88 -6.13 15.12 5.81
C GLY A 88 -5.62 16.50 6.23
N GLY A 89 -5.49 17.46 5.30
CA GLY A 89 -4.96 18.80 5.58
C GLY A 89 -3.43 18.89 5.73
N GLN A 90 -2.69 17.80 5.47
CA GLN A 90 -1.24 17.77 5.63
C GLN A 90 -0.49 17.93 4.31
N GLU A 91 0.49 18.84 4.28
CA GLU A 91 1.37 19.05 3.13
C GLU A 91 2.11 17.77 2.70
N LYS A 92 2.47 16.91 3.66
CA LYS A 92 3.14 15.62 3.39
C LYS A 92 2.33 14.71 2.46
N PHE A 93 1.01 14.76 2.55
CA PHE A 93 0.12 13.85 1.80
C PHE A 93 -0.56 14.53 0.60
N LYS A 94 -0.18 15.76 0.24
CA LYS A 94 -0.84 16.57 -0.82
C LYS A 94 -0.97 15.86 -2.18
N GLY A 95 -0.09 14.91 -2.48
CA GLY A 95 -0.16 14.12 -3.71
C GLY A 95 -1.43 13.26 -3.81
N PHE A 96 -2.08 12.95 -2.69
CA PHE A 96 -3.31 12.16 -2.65
C PHE A 96 -4.58 12.97 -2.91
N ASP A 97 -4.49 14.30 -2.95
CA ASP A 97 -5.58 15.20 -3.33
C ASP A 97 -5.74 15.35 -4.84
N LEU A 98 -4.80 14.82 -5.65
CA LEU A 98 -4.85 14.93 -7.11
C LEU A 98 -6.18 14.39 -7.67
N ALA A 99 -6.86 15.20 -8.46
CA ALA A 99 -8.07 14.84 -9.20
C ALA A 99 -7.69 14.02 -10.45
N ARG A 100 -7.90 12.70 -10.41
CA ARG A 100 -7.50 11.79 -11.48
C ARG A 100 -8.54 10.70 -11.71
N ALA A 101 -8.70 10.29 -12.96
CA ALA A 101 -9.59 9.18 -13.35
C ALA A 101 -8.97 7.79 -13.12
N ASP A 102 -7.65 7.72 -12.96
CA ASP A 102 -6.87 6.48 -12.90
C ASP A 102 -6.45 6.08 -11.48
N TRP A 103 -7.05 6.71 -10.44
CA TRP A 103 -7.05 6.10 -9.12
C TRP A 103 -7.76 4.74 -9.19
N VAL A 104 -7.10 3.69 -8.69
CA VAL A 104 -7.68 2.34 -8.67
C VAL A 104 -8.89 2.35 -7.75
N ALA A 105 -10.05 2.06 -8.32
CA ALA A 105 -11.31 2.00 -7.58
C ALA A 105 -11.64 0.56 -7.18
N THR A 106 -11.95 0.33 -5.91
CA THR A 106 -12.44 -0.96 -5.41
C THR A 106 -13.89 -1.16 -5.84
N PRO A 107 -14.23 -2.23 -6.59
CA PRO A 107 -15.63 -2.60 -6.78
C PRO A 107 -16.26 -2.88 -5.42
N TRP A 108 -17.35 -2.18 -5.10
CA TRP A 108 -17.92 -2.21 -3.76
C TRP A 108 -19.43 -2.43 -3.83
N SER A 109 -19.88 -3.49 -3.16
CA SER A 109 -21.26 -3.97 -3.19
C SER A 109 -21.69 -4.41 -1.78
N PRO A 110 -23.00 -4.35 -1.48
CA PRO A 110 -23.47 -4.79 -0.17
C PRO A 110 -23.40 -6.32 -0.03
N GLY A 111 -23.35 -6.74 1.22
CA GLY A 111 -23.44 -8.14 1.63
C GLY A 111 -24.88 -8.69 1.58
N THR A 112 -25.08 -9.82 2.28
CA THR A 112 -26.32 -10.61 2.37
C THR A 112 -27.41 -9.82 3.08
N ASP A 113 -26.94 -9.10 4.08
CA ASP A 113 -27.63 -8.24 5.01
C ASP A 113 -27.92 -6.86 4.39
N GLY A 114 -27.57 -6.64 3.12
CA GLY A 114 -27.71 -5.36 2.46
C GLY A 114 -26.71 -4.30 2.96
N GLN A 115 -25.71 -4.68 3.77
CA GLN A 115 -24.73 -3.75 4.31
C GLN A 115 -23.37 -3.89 3.64
N TYR A 116 -22.69 -2.76 3.44
CA TYR A 116 -21.35 -2.70 2.89
C TYR A 116 -20.32 -2.94 3.97
N GLU A 117 -19.34 -3.80 3.69
CA GLU A 117 -18.22 -3.99 4.59
C GLU A 117 -17.19 -2.87 4.44
N PHE A 118 -16.72 -2.36 5.57
CA PHE A 118 -15.55 -1.49 5.65
C PHE A 118 -14.54 -2.10 6.63
N ARG A 119 -13.27 -2.19 6.22
CA ARG A 119 -12.16 -2.67 7.04
C ARG A 119 -11.07 -1.61 7.15
N TYR A 120 -10.53 -1.46 8.33
CA TYR A 120 -9.43 -0.55 8.63
C TYR A 120 -8.26 -1.32 9.25
N HIS A 121 -7.06 -1.12 8.72
CA HIS A 121 -5.83 -1.67 9.31
C HIS A 121 -5.18 -0.62 10.20
N ALA A 122 -5.20 -0.85 11.51
CA ALA A 122 -4.61 0.01 12.52
C ALA A 122 -3.28 -0.56 13.01
N SER A 123 -2.17 -0.20 12.37
CA SER A 123 -0.81 -0.54 12.83
C SER A 123 -0.55 -0.16 14.31
N ALA A 124 -1.23 0.85 14.82
CA ALA A 124 -1.36 1.12 16.25
C ALA A 124 -2.85 1.26 16.61
N PRO A 125 -3.46 0.28 17.30
CA PRO A 125 -4.85 0.36 17.75
C PRO A 125 -5.05 1.42 18.86
N HIS A 126 -6.17 2.14 18.84
CA HIS A 126 -6.53 3.14 19.87
C HIS A 126 -8.02 3.08 20.21
N ARG A 127 -8.43 3.76 21.29
CA ARG A 127 -9.85 3.84 21.64
C ARG A 127 -10.60 4.75 20.66
N THR A 128 -11.70 4.23 20.12
CA THR A 128 -12.59 4.93 19.18
C THR A 128 -13.62 5.78 19.93
N LEU A 129 -13.83 7.02 19.47
CA LEU A 129 -15.01 7.81 19.81
C LEU A 129 -16.12 7.50 18.80
N ASN A 130 -15.86 7.73 17.52
CA ASN A 130 -16.76 7.38 16.43
C ASN A 130 -15.98 7.22 15.12
N TRP A 131 -16.68 6.65 14.14
CA TRP A 131 -16.32 6.68 12.73
C TRP A 131 -17.35 7.50 11.98
N LYS A 132 -16.91 8.41 11.11
CA LYS A 132 -17.78 9.12 10.17
C LYS A 132 -17.43 8.74 8.76
N PHE A 133 -18.45 8.44 7.96
CA PHE A 133 -18.30 8.07 6.57
C PHE A 133 -19.04 9.08 5.70
N TYR A 134 -18.33 9.55 4.69
CA TYR A 134 -18.84 10.47 3.70
C TYR A 134 -18.67 9.84 2.32
N LEU A 135 -19.62 10.11 1.42
CA LEU A 135 -19.56 9.64 0.05
C LEU A 135 -19.78 10.81 -0.88
N THR A 136 -18.99 10.88 -1.95
CA THR A 136 -19.23 11.85 -3.02
C THR A 136 -20.66 11.76 -3.54
N ARG A 137 -21.26 12.92 -3.84
CA ARG A 137 -22.61 13.04 -4.40
C ARG A 137 -22.73 12.37 -5.78
N ASP A 138 -23.97 12.08 -6.19
CA ASP A 138 -24.25 11.63 -7.56
C ASP A 138 -23.78 12.68 -8.58
N GLY A 139 -23.26 12.21 -9.73
CA GLY A 139 -22.67 13.08 -10.74
C GLY A 139 -21.24 13.53 -10.45
N PHE A 140 -20.59 12.98 -9.42
CA PHE A 140 -19.17 13.22 -9.13
C PHE A 140 -18.28 12.94 -10.35
N ASN A 141 -17.40 13.89 -10.67
CA ASN A 141 -16.37 13.74 -11.68
C ASN A 141 -14.98 13.70 -11.02
N PRO A 142 -14.29 12.56 -11.02
CA PRO A 142 -12.99 12.40 -10.34
C PRO A 142 -11.85 13.23 -10.95
N THR A 143 -12.07 13.85 -12.12
CA THR A 143 -11.08 14.69 -12.81
C THR A 143 -11.36 16.18 -12.73
N ALA A 144 -12.52 16.59 -12.22
CA ALA A 144 -12.93 18.00 -12.26
C ALA A 144 -12.14 18.87 -11.27
N SER A 145 -12.00 18.43 -10.02
CA SER A 145 -11.21 19.12 -8.99
C SER A 145 -10.88 18.20 -7.82
N PRO A 146 -9.87 18.54 -7.00
CA PRO A 146 -9.72 17.91 -5.68
C PRO A 146 -10.99 18.04 -4.86
N LEU A 147 -11.21 17.10 -3.93
CA LEU A 147 -12.43 17.04 -3.14
C LEU A 147 -12.59 18.24 -2.21
N ARG A 148 -13.83 18.68 -2.04
CA ARG A 148 -14.28 19.66 -1.05
C ARG A 148 -15.33 19.02 -0.14
N TRP A 149 -15.55 19.58 1.04
CA TRP A 149 -16.64 19.15 1.92
C TRP A 149 -18.02 19.29 1.25
N SER A 150 -18.17 20.29 0.39
CA SER A 150 -19.37 20.50 -0.44
C SER A 150 -19.57 19.47 -1.55
N ASP A 151 -18.68 18.49 -1.71
CA ASP A 151 -18.83 17.40 -2.68
C ASP A 151 -19.36 16.13 -2.01
N LEU A 152 -19.43 16.11 -0.67
CA LEU A 152 -19.67 14.94 0.16
C LEU A 152 -21.02 14.98 0.89
N ASP A 153 -21.72 13.85 0.89
CA ASP A 153 -22.82 13.57 1.82
C ASP A 153 -22.29 12.73 2.99
N GLN A 154 -22.63 13.05 4.24
CA GLN A 154 -22.39 12.14 5.36
C GLN A 154 -23.39 10.98 5.26
N VAL A 155 -22.88 9.77 5.04
CA VAL A 155 -23.70 8.58 4.76
C VAL A 155 -23.82 7.63 5.94
N ALA A 156 -22.87 7.67 6.88
CA ALA A 156 -22.95 6.90 8.13
C ALA A 156 -22.13 7.55 9.26
N GLU A 157 -22.54 7.27 10.49
CA GLU A 157 -21.77 7.50 11.71
C GLU A 157 -21.92 6.29 12.62
N LEU A 158 -20.81 5.72 13.09
CA LEU A 158 -20.78 4.51 13.92
C LEU A 158 -20.04 4.76 15.22
N GLY A 159 -20.59 4.27 16.33
CA GLY A 159 -19.93 4.27 17.64
C GLY A 159 -19.02 3.05 17.87
N PRO A 160 -18.30 2.99 19.01
CA PRO A 160 -17.36 1.91 19.32
C PRO A 160 -18.02 0.53 19.46
N ASN A 161 -19.32 0.46 19.75
CA ASN A 161 -20.07 -0.80 19.87
C ASN A 161 -20.56 -1.36 18.52
N GLN A 162 -20.29 -0.65 17.41
CA GLN A 162 -20.71 -1.03 16.05
C GLN A 162 -19.52 -1.47 15.17
N MET A 163 -18.37 -1.74 15.78
CA MET A 163 -17.19 -2.29 15.12
C MET A 163 -16.82 -3.64 15.74
N VAL A 164 -16.37 -4.57 14.90
CA VAL A 164 -15.68 -5.79 15.33
C VAL A 164 -14.19 -5.50 15.30
N THR A 165 -13.49 -5.77 16.41
CA THR A 165 -12.02 -5.59 16.51
C THR A 165 -11.34 -6.95 16.62
N GLU A 166 -10.45 -7.24 15.68
CA GLU A 166 -9.65 -8.47 15.65
C GLU A 166 -8.18 -8.10 15.51
N GLY A 167 -7.44 -8.17 16.63
CA GLY A 167 -6.05 -7.74 16.68
C GLY A 167 -5.89 -6.28 16.29
N ASN A 168 -5.31 -6.03 15.13
CA ASN A 168 -5.03 -4.70 14.59
C ASN A 168 -5.99 -4.27 13.46
N ARG A 169 -7.14 -4.95 13.33
CA ARG A 169 -8.15 -4.68 12.31
C ARG A 169 -9.49 -4.30 12.94
N TYR A 170 -10.13 -3.30 12.33
CA TYR A 170 -11.50 -2.90 12.64
C TYR A 170 -12.40 -3.20 11.44
N THR A 171 -13.48 -3.94 11.67
CA THR A 171 -14.49 -4.26 10.65
C THR A 171 -15.82 -3.62 11.04
N MET A 172 -16.45 -2.95 10.09
CA MET A 172 -17.72 -2.27 10.24
C MET A 172 -18.68 -2.64 9.11
N ARG A 173 -19.98 -2.52 9.38
CA ARG A 173 -21.05 -2.74 8.41
C ARG A 173 -21.82 -1.44 8.21
N LEU A 174 -21.90 -0.98 6.96
CA LEU A 174 -22.46 0.31 6.58
C LEU A 174 -23.77 0.13 5.79
N THR A 175 -24.81 0.85 6.17
CA THR A 175 -25.98 1.06 5.31
C THR A 175 -25.74 2.32 4.49
N LEU A 176 -25.61 2.20 3.17
CA LEU A 176 -25.30 3.31 2.28
C LEU A 176 -26.48 3.67 1.38
N PRO A 177 -26.63 4.94 0.99
CA PRO A 177 -27.56 5.31 -0.08
C PRO A 177 -27.14 4.64 -1.39
N LYS A 178 -28.11 4.44 -2.29
CA LYS A 178 -27.82 3.93 -3.63
C LYS A 178 -26.92 4.91 -4.39
N ARG A 179 -25.87 4.36 -5.02
CA ARG A 179 -24.94 5.04 -5.93
C ARG A 179 -24.63 4.14 -7.12
N THR A 180 -24.08 4.73 -8.19
CA THR A 180 -23.64 3.99 -9.39
C THR A 180 -22.36 4.60 -9.93
N GLY A 181 -21.48 3.77 -10.49
CA GLY A 181 -20.21 4.19 -11.05
C GLY A 181 -19.18 4.58 -9.99
N LYS A 182 -18.20 5.38 -10.41
CA LYS A 182 -17.05 5.75 -9.58
C LYS A 182 -17.40 6.86 -8.58
N HIS A 183 -17.02 6.64 -7.33
CA HIS A 183 -17.17 7.57 -6.22
C HIS A 183 -15.93 7.54 -5.32
N VAL A 184 -15.83 8.49 -4.39
CA VAL A 184 -14.85 8.43 -3.29
C VAL A 184 -15.58 8.29 -1.96
N LEU A 185 -15.25 7.23 -1.21
CA LEU A 185 -15.57 7.10 0.20
C LEU A 185 -14.50 7.86 1.01
N TYR A 186 -14.93 8.84 1.79
CA TYR A 186 -14.09 9.54 2.74
C TYR A 186 -14.43 9.12 4.16
N SER A 187 -13.48 8.49 4.83
CA SER A 187 -13.63 7.94 6.18
C SER A 187 -12.85 8.75 7.19
N ILE A 188 -13.43 8.91 8.39
CA ILE A 188 -12.82 9.61 9.51
C ILE A 188 -12.90 8.71 10.75
N TRP A 189 -11.75 8.48 11.39
CA TRP A 189 -11.66 7.84 12.70
C TRP A 189 -11.35 8.90 13.75
N GLN A 190 -12.31 9.22 14.62
CA GLN A 190 -12.05 10.08 15.78
C GLN A 190 -11.71 9.22 16.98
N ARG A 191 -10.57 9.51 17.63
CA ARG A 191 -10.20 8.86 18.88
C ARG A 191 -10.98 9.42 20.05
N SER A 192 -11.19 8.60 21.07
CA SER A 192 -11.78 9.01 22.36
C SER A 192 -10.73 9.28 23.44
N ASP A 193 -9.49 8.83 23.23
CA ASP A 193 -8.38 9.00 24.18
C ASP A 193 -7.42 10.15 23.83
N SER A 194 -7.71 10.90 22.76
CA SER A 194 -7.03 12.15 22.39
C SER A 194 -7.89 12.98 21.44
N GLY A 195 -7.47 14.22 21.16
CA GLY A 195 -8.08 15.06 20.10
C GLY A 195 -7.77 14.60 18.68
N GLU A 196 -6.92 13.59 18.49
CA GLU A 196 -6.44 13.18 17.18
C GLU A 196 -7.50 12.42 16.37
N ALA A 197 -7.56 12.67 15.07
CA ALA A 197 -8.37 11.93 14.10
C ALA A 197 -7.56 11.48 12.88
N PHE A 198 -8.03 10.44 12.19
CA PHE A 198 -7.44 9.89 10.96
C PHE A 198 -8.41 10.00 9.81
N TYR A 199 -7.85 10.16 8.61
CA TYR A 199 -8.61 10.43 7.39
C TYR A 199 -8.18 9.47 6.29
N GLY A 200 -9.13 9.01 5.48
CA GLY A 200 -8.82 8.13 4.35
C GLY A 200 -9.80 8.32 3.20
N CYS A 201 -9.27 8.58 2.01
CA CYS A 201 -10.01 8.50 0.75
C CYS A 201 -9.82 7.12 0.11
N SER A 202 -10.91 6.42 -0.14
CA SER A 202 -10.94 5.17 -0.90
C SER A 202 -11.78 5.39 -2.17
N ASP A 203 -11.18 5.19 -3.34
CA ASP A 203 -11.91 5.22 -4.60
C ASP A 203 -12.71 3.91 -4.73
N VAL A 204 -13.99 4.02 -5.04
CA VAL A 204 -14.93 2.88 -5.11
C VAL A 204 -15.73 2.91 -6.41
N ASP A 205 -16.17 1.75 -6.86
CA ASP A 205 -17.06 1.61 -8.02
C ASP A 205 -18.30 0.78 -7.64
N PHE A 206 -19.47 1.41 -7.69
CA PHE A 206 -20.75 0.77 -7.37
C PHE A 206 -21.40 0.07 -8.59
N GLY A 207 -20.77 0.09 -9.77
CA GLY A 207 -21.31 -0.54 -10.97
C GLY A 207 -22.47 0.23 -11.60
N GLY A 208 -23.30 -0.43 -12.43
CA GLY A 208 -24.35 0.23 -13.21
C GLY A 208 -24.84 -0.52 -14.46
N GLY A 209 -24.26 -1.67 -14.79
CA GLY A 209 -24.92 -2.71 -15.60
C GLY A 209 -25.76 -3.63 -14.71
N ALA A 210 -26.83 -4.21 -15.25
CA ALA A 210 -27.86 -4.95 -14.51
C ALA A 210 -27.39 -6.24 -13.82
N THR A 211 -26.64 -6.12 -12.72
CA THR A 211 -26.61 -7.13 -11.66
C THR A 211 -26.10 -6.48 -10.36
N PRO A 212 -26.95 -6.34 -9.31
CA PRO A 212 -26.44 -6.04 -7.98
C PRO A 212 -25.64 -7.24 -7.48
N PRO A 213 -24.39 -7.08 -7.02
CA PRO A 213 -23.71 -8.18 -6.36
C PRO A 213 -24.29 -8.38 -4.95
N SER A 214 -24.57 -9.63 -4.57
CA SER A 214 -25.21 -10.06 -3.31
C SER A 214 -24.27 -10.88 -2.42
N LEU A 215 -24.29 -10.70 -1.09
CA LEU A 215 -23.69 -11.57 -0.03
C LEU A 215 -22.21 -11.25 0.36
N PRO A 216 -21.72 -11.34 1.63
CA PRO A 216 -20.29 -11.41 1.92
C PRO A 216 -19.81 -12.84 1.76
N SER A 217 -18.57 -12.99 1.32
CA SER A 217 -17.93 -14.29 1.23
C SER A 217 -17.33 -14.60 2.61
N ALA A 218 -17.24 -15.87 2.99
CA ALA A 218 -16.39 -16.28 4.11
C ALA A 218 -14.89 -16.14 3.79
N LEU A 219 -14.54 -15.39 2.74
CA LEU A 219 -13.17 -15.19 2.31
C LEU A 219 -12.57 -13.99 3.04
N THR A 220 -11.30 -14.12 3.43
CA THR A 220 -10.55 -13.05 4.10
C THR A 220 -9.61 -12.41 3.10
N GLN A 221 -9.67 -11.09 2.87
CA GLN A 221 -8.67 -10.42 2.03
C GLN A 221 -7.30 -10.48 2.73
N ILE A 222 -6.32 -11.13 2.09
CA ILE A 222 -4.96 -11.32 2.61
C ILE A 222 -3.92 -10.47 1.90
N GLY A 223 -4.32 -9.75 0.85
CA GLY A 223 -3.54 -8.68 0.24
C GLY A 223 -3.93 -8.47 -1.21
N GLN A 224 -2.96 -8.09 -2.03
CA GLN A 224 -3.17 -7.74 -3.44
C GLN A 224 -2.07 -8.34 -4.31
N VAL A 225 -2.38 -8.45 -5.59
CA VAL A 225 -1.42 -8.67 -6.66
C VAL A 225 -1.56 -7.53 -7.67
N SER A 226 -0.44 -7.12 -8.25
CA SER A 226 -0.41 -6.01 -9.20
C SER A 226 0.44 -6.30 -10.43
N ALA A 227 0.07 -5.63 -11.51
CA ALA A 227 0.65 -5.76 -12.82
C ALA A 227 1.11 -4.40 -13.31
N ALA A 228 2.42 -4.18 -13.29
CA ALA A 228 3.01 -2.89 -13.64
C ALA A 228 3.39 -2.76 -15.11
N GLN A 229 3.68 -3.87 -15.80
CA GLN A 229 4.33 -3.84 -17.11
C GLN A 229 3.82 -4.94 -18.05
N THR A 230 4.01 -4.69 -19.35
CA THR A 230 3.86 -5.71 -20.38
C THR A 230 4.95 -6.77 -20.20
N LEU A 231 4.56 -8.04 -20.24
CA LEU A 231 5.49 -9.17 -20.13
C LEU A 231 5.69 -9.81 -21.51
N PRO A 232 6.92 -10.18 -21.89
CA PRO A 232 7.18 -10.86 -23.16
C PRO A 232 6.62 -12.28 -23.17
N ALA A 233 6.50 -12.85 -24.37
CA ALA A 233 6.18 -14.26 -24.56
C ALA A 233 7.14 -15.16 -23.76
N ARG A 234 6.65 -16.31 -23.30
CA ARG A 234 7.36 -17.31 -22.49
C ARG A 234 7.73 -16.86 -21.07
N SER A 235 7.28 -15.69 -20.63
CA SER A 235 7.35 -15.33 -19.21
C SER A 235 6.47 -16.26 -18.38
N LEU A 236 6.94 -16.59 -17.17
CA LEU A 236 6.15 -17.31 -16.17
C LEU A 236 5.64 -16.32 -15.14
N VAL A 237 4.33 -16.32 -14.89
CA VAL A 237 3.71 -15.60 -13.78
C VAL A 237 3.28 -16.63 -12.77
N LYS A 238 3.82 -16.57 -11.55
CA LYS A 238 3.59 -17.57 -10.49
C LYS A 238 2.93 -16.92 -9.29
N LEU A 239 1.77 -17.44 -8.89
CA LEU A 239 1.19 -17.11 -7.59
C LEU A 239 1.52 -18.24 -6.62
N ARG A 240 2.25 -17.91 -5.55
CA ARG A 240 2.64 -18.82 -4.48
C ARG A 240 1.85 -18.52 -3.24
N VAL A 241 1.43 -19.56 -2.52
CA VAL A 241 0.72 -19.46 -1.25
C VAL A 241 1.56 -20.14 -0.18
N PHE A 242 1.67 -19.50 0.99
CA PHE A 242 2.45 -19.99 2.11
C PHE A 242 1.56 -20.14 3.35
N ASP A 243 1.89 -21.10 4.20
CA ASP A 243 1.27 -21.23 5.52
C ASP A 243 1.76 -20.15 6.51
N ARG A 244 1.29 -20.22 7.74
CA ARG A 244 1.64 -19.26 8.80
C ARG A 244 3.11 -19.35 9.22
N GLN A 245 3.78 -20.45 8.92
CA GLN A 245 5.18 -20.72 9.21
C GLN A 245 6.07 -20.34 8.02
N GLY A 246 5.49 -19.92 6.90
CA GLY A 246 6.20 -19.52 5.69
C GLY A 246 6.55 -20.68 4.77
N ALA A 247 6.00 -21.88 4.98
CA ALA A 247 6.22 -23.01 4.07
C ALA A 247 5.30 -22.90 2.84
N ASP A 248 5.82 -23.25 1.66
CA ASP A 248 5.03 -23.29 0.42
C ASP A 248 3.90 -24.33 0.54
N LEU A 249 2.65 -23.86 0.38
CA LEU A 249 1.45 -24.69 0.29
C LEU A 249 1.13 -25.05 -1.16
N GLU A 250 1.21 -24.07 -2.06
CA GLU A 250 0.97 -24.28 -3.49
C GLU A 250 1.65 -23.21 -4.36
N THR A 251 1.81 -23.54 -5.65
CA THR A 251 2.25 -22.60 -6.69
C THR A 251 1.42 -22.80 -7.95
N ILE A 252 0.72 -21.76 -8.37
CA ILE A 252 -0.02 -21.72 -9.64
C ILE A 252 0.80 -20.93 -10.65
N THR A 253 1.20 -21.57 -11.75
CA THR A 253 2.04 -20.96 -12.79
C THR A 253 1.28 -20.78 -14.10
N LEU A 254 1.26 -19.55 -14.61
CA LEU A 254 0.84 -19.20 -15.97
C LEU A 254 2.07 -18.99 -16.85
N THR A 255 2.09 -19.65 -18.02
CA THR A 255 3.09 -19.40 -19.07
C THR A 255 2.47 -18.55 -20.16
N LEU A 256 3.02 -17.36 -20.42
CA LEU A 256 2.54 -16.49 -21.49
C LEU A 256 2.97 -17.01 -22.86
N THR A 257 2.07 -17.04 -23.83
CA THR A 257 2.36 -17.49 -25.20
C THR A 257 2.77 -16.35 -26.14
N SER A 258 2.46 -15.11 -25.78
CA SER A 258 2.78 -13.89 -26.52
C SER A 258 3.09 -12.74 -25.56
N ALA A 259 3.62 -11.63 -26.11
CA ALA A 259 3.76 -10.41 -25.33
C ALA A 259 2.38 -9.94 -24.85
N THR A 260 2.20 -9.83 -23.54
CA THR A 260 0.89 -9.63 -22.92
C THR A 260 0.89 -8.36 -22.06
N PRO A 261 -0.06 -7.43 -22.25
CA PRO A 261 -0.18 -6.22 -21.41
C PRO A 261 -0.50 -6.50 -19.94
N PRO A 262 -0.22 -5.55 -19.01
CA PRO A 262 -0.37 -5.75 -17.56
C PRO A 262 -1.74 -6.28 -17.14
N ALA A 263 -2.81 -5.57 -17.50
CA ALA A 263 -4.16 -5.97 -17.14
C ALA A 263 -4.56 -7.33 -17.74
N SER A 264 -4.06 -7.63 -18.94
CA SER A 264 -4.37 -8.88 -19.65
C SER A 264 -3.73 -10.09 -18.98
N TRP A 265 -2.45 -10.03 -18.60
CA TRP A 265 -1.83 -11.18 -17.92
C TRP A 265 -2.30 -11.31 -16.47
N LEU A 266 -2.64 -10.20 -15.81
CA LEU A 266 -3.21 -10.25 -14.45
C LEU A 266 -4.56 -10.97 -14.45
N THR A 267 -5.41 -10.67 -15.44
CA THR A 267 -6.68 -11.37 -15.67
C THR A 267 -6.46 -12.87 -15.89
N GLN A 268 -5.45 -13.24 -16.69
CA GLN A 268 -5.14 -14.65 -16.98
C GLN A 268 -4.70 -15.43 -15.73
N ILE A 269 -3.75 -14.89 -14.94
CA ILE A 269 -3.27 -15.58 -13.74
C ILE A 269 -4.37 -15.63 -12.67
N ALA A 270 -5.15 -14.56 -12.48
CA ALA A 270 -6.25 -14.56 -11.53
C ALA A 270 -7.32 -15.60 -11.89
N THR A 271 -7.66 -15.73 -13.18
CA THR A 271 -8.56 -16.78 -13.67
C THR A 271 -8.02 -18.17 -13.38
N LEU A 272 -6.73 -18.39 -13.66
CA LEU A 272 -6.08 -19.68 -13.42
C LEU A 272 -6.02 -20.05 -11.93
N VAL A 273 -5.73 -19.07 -11.07
CA VAL A 273 -5.73 -19.23 -9.61
C VAL A 273 -7.13 -19.58 -9.12
N ASN A 274 -8.17 -18.86 -9.55
CA ASN A 274 -9.54 -19.13 -9.12
C ASN A 274 -10.05 -20.51 -9.53
N GLN A 275 -9.53 -21.06 -10.64
CA GLN A 275 -9.84 -22.40 -11.10
C GLN A 275 -9.12 -23.51 -10.34
N ARG A 276 -7.94 -23.24 -9.76
CA ARG A 276 -7.02 -24.28 -9.28
C ARG A 276 -6.68 -24.21 -7.79
N SER A 277 -6.65 -23.02 -7.23
CA SER A 277 -6.17 -22.80 -5.87
C SER A 277 -7.13 -23.36 -4.82
N ALA A 278 -6.58 -24.17 -3.92
CA ALA A 278 -7.30 -24.69 -2.77
C ALA A 278 -7.38 -23.67 -1.62
N TYR A 279 -6.57 -22.61 -1.66
CA TYR A 279 -6.38 -21.71 -0.52
C TYR A 279 -6.84 -20.28 -0.78
N VAL A 280 -6.74 -19.79 -2.01
CA VAL A 280 -6.99 -18.38 -2.32
C VAL A 280 -7.86 -18.19 -3.56
N GLN A 281 -8.42 -16.99 -3.68
CA GLN A 281 -9.05 -16.46 -4.88
C GLN A 281 -8.49 -15.07 -5.16
N VAL A 282 -8.37 -14.70 -6.42
CA VAL A 282 -7.84 -13.41 -6.89
C VAL A 282 -8.88 -12.70 -7.73
N GLY A 283 -9.15 -11.44 -7.45
CA GLY A 283 -10.11 -10.65 -8.20
C GLY A 283 -10.75 -9.53 -7.38
N ALA A 284 -11.94 -9.13 -7.77
CA ALA A 284 -12.78 -8.21 -7.01
C ALA A 284 -13.84 -8.99 -6.23
N LEU A 285 -14.00 -8.69 -4.95
CA LEU A 285 -15.12 -9.23 -4.19
C LEU A 285 -16.39 -8.47 -4.56
N GLN A 286 -17.27 -9.14 -5.30
CA GLN A 286 -18.56 -8.62 -5.72
C GLN A 286 -19.59 -9.63 -5.28
N GLY A 287 -20.40 -9.24 -4.29
CA GLY A 287 -21.47 -10.13 -3.85
C GLY A 287 -20.93 -11.48 -3.39
N GLY A 288 -19.90 -11.45 -2.54
CA GLY A 288 -19.51 -12.66 -1.82
C GLY A 288 -18.87 -13.71 -2.70
N GLN A 289 -18.58 -13.34 -3.94
CA GLN A 289 -17.86 -14.11 -4.92
C GLN A 289 -16.71 -13.25 -5.41
N VAL A 290 -15.58 -13.91 -5.64
CA VAL A 290 -14.44 -13.24 -6.28
C VAL A 290 -14.61 -13.37 -7.78
N THR A 291 -14.91 -12.25 -8.42
CA THR A 291 -14.96 -12.15 -9.88
C THR A 291 -13.61 -11.68 -10.41
N VAL A 292 -13.25 -12.10 -11.62
CA VAL A 292 -12.01 -11.64 -12.27
C VAL A 292 -12.38 -10.54 -13.28
N PRO A 293 -12.42 -9.26 -12.90
CA PRO A 293 -12.70 -8.18 -13.83
C PRO A 293 -11.54 -8.04 -14.84
N SER A 294 -11.87 -7.76 -16.10
CA SER A 294 -10.87 -7.40 -17.10
C SER A 294 -10.41 -5.94 -16.91
N GLY A 295 -9.23 -5.61 -17.44
CA GLY A 295 -8.74 -4.22 -17.47
C GLY A 295 -8.12 -3.71 -16.17
N LEU A 296 -8.17 -4.48 -15.07
CA LEU A 296 -7.51 -4.10 -13.83
C LEU A 296 -6.03 -4.47 -13.82
N THR A 297 -5.21 -3.58 -13.28
CA THR A 297 -3.78 -3.79 -13.01
C THR A 297 -3.49 -4.08 -11.54
N VAL A 298 -4.52 -4.13 -10.70
CA VAL A 298 -4.46 -4.58 -9.30
C VAL A 298 -5.68 -5.43 -9.03
N MET A 299 -5.49 -6.56 -8.35
CA MET A 299 -6.58 -7.40 -7.86
C MET A 299 -6.31 -7.79 -6.42
N ASP A 300 -7.37 -7.93 -5.65
CA ASP A 300 -7.28 -8.41 -4.28
C ASP A 300 -7.09 -9.93 -4.27
N VAL A 301 -6.41 -10.42 -3.24
CA VAL A 301 -6.25 -11.84 -2.94
C VAL A 301 -7.04 -12.14 -1.67
N TYR A 302 -7.91 -13.11 -1.76
CA TYR A 302 -8.79 -13.54 -0.69
C TYR A 302 -8.47 -14.98 -0.30
N ALA A 303 -8.10 -15.22 0.95
CA ALA A 303 -8.01 -16.56 1.52
C ALA A 303 -9.41 -17.16 1.66
N ARG A 304 -9.52 -18.44 1.31
CA ARG A 304 -10.71 -19.26 1.53
C ARG A 304 -10.96 -19.50 3.02
N PRO A 305 -12.19 -19.83 3.44
CA PRO A 305 -12.54 -19.89 4.86
C PRO A 305 -11.72 -20.95 5.63
N ALA A 306 -11.35 -22.05 4.98
CA ALA A 306 -10.52 -23.11 5.56
C ALA A 306 -9.01 -22.78 5.56
N ALA A 307 -8.60 -21.65 4.96
CA ALA A 307 -7.22 -21.27 4.72
C ALA A 307 -6.82 -20.00 5.50
N LEU A 308 -7.40 -19.77 6.68
CA LEU A 308 -7.10 -18.56 7.46
C LEU A 308 -5.63 -18.47 7.86
N GLY A 309 -5.02 -17.31 7.60
CA GLY A 309 -3.64 -17.00 7.95
C GLY A 309 -2.60 -17.44 6.92
N VAL A 310 -3.01 -17.89 5.73
CA VAL A 310 -2.09 -18.04 4.60
C VAL A 310 -1.64 -16.67 4.08
N THR A 311 -0.47 -16.64 3.46
CA THR A 311 0.07 -15.46 2.76
C THR A 311 0.35 -15.81 1.30
N HIS A 312 0.61 -14.81 0.46
CA HIS A 312 0.87 -15.02 -0.96
C HIS A 312 2.01 -14.15 -1.49
N VAL A 313 2.61 -14.61 -2.59
CA VAL A 313 3.58 -13.86 -3.40
C VAL A 313 3.24 -14.04 -4.87
N LEU A 314 3.41 -12.97 -5.67
CA LEU A 314 3.35 -13.02 -7.13
C LEU A 314 4.76 -12.85 -7.70
N ASP A 315 5.33 -13.95 -8.22
CA ASP A 315 6.64 -13.96 -8.86
C ASP A 315 6.50 -13.88 -10.38
N ILE A 316 7.40 -13.12 -11.02
CA ILE A 316 7.51 -13.04 -12.48
C ILE A 316 8.89 -13.54 -12.89
N VAL A 317 8.93 -14.56 -13.75
CA VAL A 317 10.16 -15.07 -14.36
C VAL A 317 10.15 -14.70 -15.84
N LEU A 318 11.08 -13.85 -16.25
CA LEU A 318 11.26 -13.50 -17.65
C LEU A 318 11.95 -14.64 -18.42
N PRO A 319 11.67 -14.81 -19.72
CA PRO A 319 12.39 -15.79 -20.53
C PRO A 319 13.88 -15.44 -20.58
N ALA A 320 14.72 -16.47 -20.61
CA ALA A 320 16.14 -16.28 -20.88
C ALA A 320 16.32 -15.57 -22.23
N THR A 321 17.04 -14.45 -22.24
CA THR A 321 17.42 -13.77 -23.49
C THR A 321 18.34 -14.70 -24.27
N THR A 322 17.93 -15.15 -25.45
CA THR A 322 18.73 -16.02 -26.33
C THR A 322 19.85 -15.28 -27.05
N THR A 323 20.46 -14.26 -26.44
CA THR A 323 21.73 -13.75 -26.95
C THR A 323 22.81 -14.67 -26.39
N PRO A 324 23.43 -15.56 -27.20
CA PRO A 324 24.60 -16.26 -26.73
C PRO A 324 25.63 -15.21 -26.29
N PRO A 325 26.37 -15.44 -25.19
CA PRO A 325 27.56 -14.63 -24.94
C PRO A 325 28.43 -14.75 -26.18
N SER A 326 28.80 -13.63 -26.79
CA SER A 326 29.87 -13.64 -27.78
C SER A 326 31.09 -14.21 -27.07
N THR A 327 31.46 -15.45 -27.41
CA THR A 327 32.65 -16.14 -26.91
C THR A 327 33.90 -15.68 -27.63
N THR A 328 33.92 -14.47 -28.21
CA THR A 328 35.19 -13.87 -28.61
C THR A 328 35.94 -13.56 -27.32
N PRO A 329 37.06 -14.23 -27.01
CA PRO A 329 37.87 -13.89 -25.84
C PRO A 329 38.25 -12.42 -25.98
N PRO A 330 38.00 -11.55 -24.97
CA PRO A 330 38.59 -10.23 -24.98
C PRO A 330 40.10 -10.46 -24.99
N ALA A 331 40.77 -9.93 -26.01
CA ALA A 331 42.21 -9.77 -25.98
C ALA A 331 42.59 -9.13 -24.65
N ALA A 332 43.69 -9.60 -24.05
CA ALA A 332 44.29 -9.00 -22.87
C ALA A 332 44.54 -7.51 -23.13
N GLY A 333 43.57 -6.68 -22.75
CA GLY A 333 43.55 -5.24 -22.92
C GLY A 333 43.76 -4.62 -21.56
N SER A 334 45.03 -4.26 -21.32
CA SER A 334 45.56 -3.35 -20.31
C SER A 334 44.57 -2.65 -19.37
N ASP A 335 44.83 -2.81 -18.07
CA ASP A 335 44.45 -1.85 -17.02
C ASP A 335 44.59 -0.41 -17.54
N SER A 336 43.46 0.25 -17.74
CA SER A 336 43.40 1.70 -17.85
C SER A 336 42.37 2.17 -16.84
N GLY A 337 42.84 2.98 -15.90
CA GLY A 337 42.09 3.42 -14.72
C GLY A 337 40.74 4.02 -15.10
N SER A 338 39.68 3.39 -14.62
CA SER A 338 38.33 3.94 -14.65
C SER A 338 37.87 4.14 -13.21
N SER A 339 37.63 5.40 -12.87
CA SER A 339 37.01 5.80 -11.60
C SER A 339 35.79 4.93 -11.34
N THR A 340 35.81 4.16 -10.26
CA THR A 340 34.70 3.28 -9.91
C THR A 340 33.47 4.15 -9.62
N LYS A 341 32.43 4.05 -10.45
CA LYS A 341 31.18 4.79 -10.28
C LYS A 341 30.56 4.41 -8.93
N ALA A 342 30.13 5.40 -8.13
CA ALA A 342 29.38 5.11 -6.91
C ALA A 342 28.07 4.38 -7.26
N TRP A 343 27.73 3.37 -6.48
CA TRP A 343 26.41 2.75 -6.56
C TRP A 343 25.37 3.79 -6.14
N VAL A 344 24.34 3.93 -6.96
CA VAL A 344 23.19 4.81 -6.75
C VAL A 344 21.93 3.98 -6.89
N GLU A 345 21.01 4.16 -5.97
CA GLU A 345 19.70 3.53 -6.04
C GLU A 345 18.85 4.17 -7.16
N GLY A 346 18.25 3.34 -7.99
CA GLY A 346 17.50 3.70 -9.19
C GLY A 346 18.28 3.60 -10.50
N ASP A 347 19.59 3.36 -10.44
CA ASP A 347 20.43 3.24 -11.65
C ASP A 347 20.43 1.82 -12.24
N GLY A 348 20.70 1.76 -13.55
CA GLY A 348 20.96 0.53 -14.29
C GLY A 348 22.43 0.11 -14.24
N TYR A 349 22.66 -1.20 -14.13
CA TYR A 349 23.97 -1.82 -14.06
C TYR A 349 24.10 -2.96 -15.06
N THR A 350 25.26 -3.05 -15.71
CA THR A 350 25.59 -4.13 -16.66
C THR A 350 26.50 -5.17 -16.01
N VAL A 351 26.46 -6.42 -16.50
CA VAL A 351 27.34 -7.50 -16.02
C VAL A 351 28.80 -7.07 -16.11
N GLY A 352 29.58 -7.34 -15.07
CA GLY A 352 31.00 -6.99 -14.96
C GLY A 352 31.29 -5.57 -14.50
N GLN A 353 30.30 -4.67 -14.50
CA GLN A 353 30.47 -3.31 -14.01
C GLN A 353 30.87 -3.31 -12.53
N ILE A 354 31.93 -2.56 -12.19
CA ILE A 354 32.37 -2.38 -10.80
C ILE A 354 31.84 -1.05 -10.28
N VAL A 355 31.23 -1.08 -9.10
CA VAL A 355 30.70 0.09 -8.39
C VAL A 355 31.26 0.18 -6.98
N SER A 356 31.26 1.37 -6.40
CA SER A 356 31.65 1.58 -4.99
C SER A 356 30.42 1.80 -4.11
N PHE A 357 30.33 1.07 -3.00
CA PHE A 357 29.28 1.23 -2.00
C PHE A 357 29.88 1.05 -0.61
N GLN A 358 29.65 2.02 0.29
CA GLN A 358 30.18 1.99 1.67
C GLN A 358 31.70 1.77 1.77
N GLY A 359 32.47 2.34 0.83
CA GLY A 359 33.93 2.20 0.80
C GLY A 359 34.44 0.86 0.28
N GLN A 360 33.55 -0.07 -0.09
CA GLN A 360 33.89 -1.35 -0.70
C GLN A 360 33.53 -1.35 -2.20
N ARG A 361 34.18 -2.22 -2.97
CA ARG A 361 33.93 -2.38 -4.41
C ARG A 361 33.12 -3.64 -4.65
N TYR A 362 32.18 -3.55 -5.58
CA TYR A 362 31.32 -4.67 -5.95
C TYR A 362 31.22 -4.79 -7.47
N ARG A 363 31.34 -6.01 -7.98
CA ARG A 363 31.12 -6.37 -9.38
C ARG A 363 29.67 -6.80 -9.56
N CYS A 364 29.01 -6.22 -10.55
CA CYS A 364 27.68 -6.64 -10.99
C CYS A 364 27.74 -8.01 -11.67
N LEU A 365 26.96 -8.98 -11.19
CA LEU A 365 26.93 -10.35 -11.71
C LEU A 365 25.85 -10.56 -12.77
N GLN A 366 24.75 -9.79 -12.68
CA GLN A 366 23.60 -9.88 -13.57
C GLN A 366 23.16 -8.47 -13.94
N ALA A 367 22.87 -8.19 -15.21
CA ALA A 367 22.40 -6.86 -15.59
C ALA A 367 21.02 -6.58 -14.96
N HIS A 368 20.88 -5.45 -14.27
CA HIS A 368 19.65 -5.10 -13.56
C HIS A 368 19.56 -3.58 -13.32
N THR A 369 18.36 -3.10 -12.97
CA THR A 369 18.15 -1.77 -12.40
C THR A 369 17.95 -1.92 -10.90
N ALA A 370 18.73 -1.23 -10.07
CA ALA A 370 18.57 -1.26 -8.62
C ALA A 370 17.43 -0.33 -8.20
N TRP A 371 16.18 -0.68 -8.54
CA TRP A 371 15.00 0.16 -8.32
C TRP A 371 14.92 0.70 -6.89
N ARG A 372 14.50 1.97 -6.74
CA ARG A 372 14.38 2.60 -5.42
C ARG A 372 13.42 1.84 -4.53
N GLY A 373 13.86 1.50 -3.32
CA GLY A 373 13.12 0.71 -2.34
C GLY A 373 13.24 -0.80 -2.51
N ALA A 374 13.93 -1.32 -3.53
CA ALA A 374 14.11 -2.76 -3.72
C ALA A 374 15.07 -3.39 -2.68
N GLY A 375 15.83 -2.57 -1.96
CA GLY A 375 16.83 -3.07 -0.99
C GLY A 375 18.00 -3.79 -1.66
N TRP A 376 18.20 -3.64 -2.98
CA TRP A 376 19.26 -4.27 -3.76
C TRP A 376 20.60 -3.53 -3.64
N THR A 377 20.92 -3.05 -2.44
CA THR A 377 22.23 -2.47 -2.15
C THR A 377 23.31 -3.53 -2.32
N PRO A 378 24.53 -3.20 -2.78
CA PRO A 378 25.57 -4.19 -3.05
C PRO A 378 25.97 -5.07 -1.87
N SER A 379 25.80 -4.59 -0.63
CA SER A 379 26.07 -5.36 0.60
C SER A 379 24.85 -6.09 1.18
N ALA A 380 23.66 -5.96 0.59
CA ALA A 380 22.46 -6.61 1.11
C ALA A 380 22.53 -8.14 0.94
N ALA A 381 22.29 -8.87 2.03
CA ALA A 381 22.43 -10.33 2.07
C ALA A 381 21.59 -11.06 1.01
N GLY A 382 20.40 -10.55 0.67
CA GLY A 382 19.52 -11.17 -0.33
C GLY A 382 19.99 -11.04 -1.78
N VAL A 383 20.97 -10.17 -2.06
CA VAL A 383 21.49 -9.93 -3.42
C VAL A 383 23.00 -10.14 -3.54
N LEU A 384 23.69 -10.32 -2.41
CA LEU A 384 25.10 -10.65 -2.36
C LEU A 384 25.33 -12.03 -2.97
N ASN A 385 26.32 -12.14 -3.86
CA ASN A 385 26.61 -13.30 -4.71
C ASN A 385 25.50 -13.69 -5.70
N VAL A 386 24.44 -12.88 -5.84
CA VAL A 386 23.37 -13.05 -6.82
C VAL A 386 23.42 -11.94 -7.86
N LEU A 387 23.34 -10.67 -7.40
CA LEU A 387 23.47 -9.48 -8.23
C LEU A 387 24.84 -8.81 -8.07
N TRP A 388 25.46 -8.93 -6.90
CA TRP A 388 26.70 -8.23 -6.55
C TRP A 388 27.74 -9.16 -5.92
N GLN A 389 29.00 -9.04 -6.34
CA GLN A 389 30.13 -9.77 -5.77
C GLN A 389 31.16 -8.78 -5.22
N PRO A 390 31.64 -8.91 -3.97
CA PRO A 390 32.75 -8.11 -3.47
C PRO A 390 34.00 -8.27 -4.35
N VAL A 391 34.70 -7.17 -4.61
CA VAL A 391 35.98 -7.17 -5.34
C VAL A 391 37.02 -6.56 -4.41
N ASN A 392 38.08 -7.31 -4.15
CA ASN A 392 39.22 -6.83 -3.36
C ASN A 392 39.99 -5.73 -4.11
#